data_AF-X1V6T8-F1
#
_entry.id   AF-X1V6T8-F1
#
_cell.length_a   1.000
_cell.length_b   1.000
_cell.length_c   1.000
_cell.angle_alpha   90.00
_cell.angle_beta   90.00
_cell.angle_gamma   90.00
#
_symmetry.space_group_name_H-M   'P 1'
#
loop_
_entity.id
_entity.type
_entity.pdbx_description
1 polymer ?
#
loop_
_entity_poly.entity_id
_entity_poly.type
_entity_poly.pdbx_seq_one_letter_code
_entity_poly.pdbx_strand_id
1 'polypeptide(L)'
;QLELLRQFDDYMLHYMLDFETRDSPTLLTQEAFETPFGYTLKIQRGHESPEDTPVDLVETFHYLIGMHVRRLERHEHQNRPYVVSRGRVRTERGIEKVVVIWRDTKGLDLEQEADWANEALLTELVDRVYVNGPSFIDRAEPLEITFRTRLEGGVHGA
;
A
#
# COMPACT_ATOMS: atom_id res chain seq x y z
N GLN A 1 -4.11 -4.13 -24.68
CA GLN A 1 -3.81 -5.35 -23.90
C GLN A 1 -2.32 -5.65 -23.77
N LEU A 2 -1.48 -5.54 -24.82
CA LEU A 2 -0.03 -5.83 -24.73
C LEU A 2 0.82 -4.74 -24.02
N GLU A 3 0.39 -3.47 -24.01
CA GLU A 3 1.14 -2.38 -23.36
C GLU A 3 1.09 -2.44 -21.83
N LEU A 4 -0.03 -2.87 -21.25
CA LEU A 4 -0.21 -2.95 -19.80
C LEU A 4 0.71 -4.01 -19.17
N LEU A 5 0.90 -5.13 -19.86
CA LEU A 5 1.83 -6.19 -19.48
C LEU A 5 3.29 -5.73 -19.54
N ARG A 6 3.68 -4.95 -20.56
CA ARG A 6 5.03 -4.38 -20.62
C ARG A 6 5.29 -3.36 -19.52
N GLN A 7 4.32 -2.52 -19.22
CA GLN A 7 4.46 -1.52 -18.15
C GLN A 7 4.52 -2.19 -16.77
N PHE A 8 3.81 -3.31 -16.59
CA PHE A 8 3.87 -4.15 -15.40
C PHE A 8 5.19 -4.90 -15.25
N ASP A 9 5.70 -5.49 -16.33
CA ASP A 9 7.01 -6.15 -16.35
C ASP A 9 8.12 -5.13 -16.08
N ASP A 10 8.09 -3.95 -16.70
CA ASP A 10 9.05 -2.88 -16.43
C ASP A 10 8.93 -2.36 -14.98
N TYR A 11 7.72 -2.24 -14.43
CA TYR A 11 7.48 -1.86 -13.02
C TYR A 11 8.07 -2.89 -12.05
N MET A 12 7.75 -4.16 -12.24
CA MET A 12 8.26 -5.28 -11.44
C MET A 12 9.78 -5.39 -11.55
N LEU A 13 10.33 -5.25 -12.75
CA LEU A 13 11.75 -5.39 -13.04
C LEU A 13 12.57 -4.22 -12.45
N HIS A 14 12.11 -2.98 -12.60
CA HIS A 14 12.72 -1.83 -11.93
C HIS A 14 12.66 -1.97 -10.41
N TYR A 15 11.51 -2.41 -9.88
CA TYR A 15 11.32 -2.61 -8.44
C TYR A 15 12.24 -3.69 -7.86
N MET A 16 12.45 -4.80 -8.57
CA MET A 16 13.38 -5.85 -8.16
C MET A 16 14.85 -5.39 -8.24
N LEU A 17 15.23 -4.69 -9.31
CA LEU A 17 16.61 -4.24 -9.53
C LEU A 17 17.06 -3.14 -8.54
N ASP A 18 16.17 -2.21 -8.18
CA ASP A 18 16.49 -1.12 -7.24
C ASP A 18 16.53 -1.60 -5.78
N PHE A 19 15.85 -2.71 -5.45
CA PHE A 19 15.70 -3.20 -4.08
C PHE A 19 16.74 -4.25 -3.68
N GLU A 20 17.24 -5.08 -4.60
CA GLU A 20 18.33 -6.02 -4.29
C GLU A 20 19.66 -5.33 -3.96
N THR A 21 19.85 -4.06 -4.36
CA THR A 21 21.13 -3.36 -4.24
C THR A 21 21.31 -2.57 -2.94
N ARG A 22 20.34 -2.61 -2.00
CA ARG A 22 20.39 -1.86 -0.74
C ARG A 22 20.24 -2.79 0.46
N ASP A 23 21.37 -3.14 1.08
CA ASP A 23 21.49 -3.87 2.36
C ASP A 23 20.84 -3.13 3.55
N SER A 24 19.52 -2.92 3.52
CA SER A 24 18.78 -2.35 4.66
C SER A 24 18.18 -3.47 5.51
N PRO A 25 18.36 -3.49 6.84
CA PRO A 25 17.76 -4.50 7.72
C PRO A 25 16.23 -4.36 7.92
N THR A 26 15.57 -3.45 7.18
CA THR A 26 14.12 -3.19 7.27
C THR A 26 13.41 -3.55 5.96
N LEU A 27 13.76 -4.68 5.35
CA LEU A 27 13.12 -5.14 4.11
C LEU A 27 11.71 -5.63 4.44
N LEU A 28 10.71 -4.75 4.34
CA LEU A 28 9.32 -5.17 4.19
C LEU A 28 9.28 -6.13 2.99
N THR A 29 8.99 -7.39 3.28
CA THR A 29 8.88 -8.43 2.25
C THR A 29 7.69 -8.14 1.35
N GLN A 30 7.72 -8.65 0.12
CA GLN A 30 6.57 -8.56 -0.79
C GLN A 30 5.29 -9.13 -0.15
N GLU A 31 5.44 -10.15 0.70
CA GLU A 31 4.37 -10.79 1.48
C GLU A 31 3.61 -9.80 2.37
N ALA A 32 4.26 -8.73 2.86
CA ALA A 32 3.64 -7.69 3.67
C ALA A 32 2.50 -7.00 2.92
N PHE A 33 2.62 -6.85 1.60
CA PHE A 33 1.61 -6.22 0.77
C PHE A 33 0.62 -7.24 0.19
N GLU A 34 0.95 -8.52 0.16
CA GLU A 34 0.01 -9.55 -0.29
C GLU A 34 -1.02 -9.95 0.78
N THR A 35 -0.61 -9.92 2.06
CA THR A 35 -1.44 -10.26 3.22
C THR A 35 -1.34 -9.21 4.33
N PRO A 36 -1.75 -7.96 4.06
CA PRO A 36 -1.40 -6.80 4.88
C PRO A 36 -1.97 -6.81 6.30
N PHE A 37 -3.04 -7.57 6.56
CA PHE A 37 -3.70 -7.60 7.87
C PHE A 37 -3.09 -8.62 8.85
N GLY A 38 -2.22 -9.51 8.36
CA GLY A 38 -1.56 -10.54 9.16
C GLY A 38 -0.06 -10.33 9.35
N TYR A 39 0.48 -9.17 8.93
CA TYR A 39 1.92 -8.96 8.90
C TYR A 39 2.53 -8.78 10.31
N THR A 40 3.66 -9.45 10.53
CA THR A 40 4.44 -9.39 11.78
C THR A 40 5.91 -9.10 11.50
N LEU A 41 6.55 -8.35 12.38
CA LEU A 41 8.01 -8.14 12.38
C LEU A 41 8.66 -8.91 13.53
N LYS A 42 9.83 -9.50 13.27
CA LYS A 42 10.67 -10.07 14.31
C LYS A 42 11.49 -8.98 14.99
N ILE A 43 11.12 -8.62 16.20
CA ILE A 43 11.77 -7.56 16.96
C ILE A 43 12.60 -8.18 18.08
N GLN A 44 13.91 -7.91 18.07
CA GLN A 44 14.79 -8.24 19.18
C GLN A 44 14.92 -7.04 20.12
N ARG A 45 14.56 -7.23 21.40
CA ARG A 45 14.74 -6.22 22.44
C ARG A 45 15.94 -6.58 23.31
N GLY A 46 17.04 -5.83 23.18
CA GLY A 46 18.27 -6.10 23.92
C GLY A 46 18.89 -7.45 23.56
N HIS A 47 19.09 -8.31 24.56
CA HIS A 47 19.68 -9.65 24.39
C HIS A 47 18.63 -10.77 24.32
N GLU A 48 17.35 -10.43 24.23
CA GLU A 48 16.26 -11.42 24.16
C GLU A 48 16.21 -12.08 22.78
N SER A 49 15.48 -13.20 22.67
CA SER A 49 15.20 -13.79 21.36
C SER A 49 14.23 -12.88 20.59
N PRO A 50 14.34 -12.78 19.25
CA PRO A 50 13.39 -11.99 18.46
C PRO A 50 11.97 -12.52 18.63
N GLU A 51 11.01 -11.62 18.86
CA GLU A 51 9.59 -11.94 19.00
C GLU A 51 8.78 -11.42 17.81
N ASP A 52 7.81 -12.20 17.35
CA ASP A 52 6.87 -11.80 16.30
C ASP A 52 5.92 -10.73 16.86
N THR A 53 6.04 -9.50 16.36
CA THR A 53 5.22 -8.36 16.76
C THR A 53 4.29 -7.99 15.61
N PRO A 54 2.95 -7.93 15.82
CA PRO A 54 2.01 -7.53 14.79
C PRO A 54 2.22 -6.07 14.39
N VAL A 55 2.08 -5.79 13.09
CA VAL A 55 2.23 -4.45 12.52
C VAL A 55 0.95 -4.04 11.81
N ASP A 56 0.44 -2.86 12.16
CA ASP A 56 -0.66 -2.23 11.43
C ASP A 56 -0.09 -1.47 10.23
N LEU A 57 -0.04 -2.13 9.06
CA LEU A 57 0.45 -1.53 7.83
C LEU A 57 -0.45 -0.40 7.32
N VAL A 58 -1.75 -0.46 7.61
CA VAL A 58 -2.71 0.56 7.20
C VAL A 58 -2.38 1.87 7.90
N GLU A 59 -2.25 1.83 9.23
CA GLU A 59 -1.93 3.00 10.03
C GLU A 59 -0.50 3.48 9.80
N THR A 60 0.45 2.55 9.61
CA THR A 60 1.83 2.91 9.25
C THR A 60 1.85 3.71 7.96
N PHE A 61 1.10 3.30 6.94
CA PHE A 61 1.06 4.04 5.69
C PHE A 61 0.43 5.43 5.85
N HIS A 62 -0.66 5.56 6.62
CA HIS A 62 -1.25 6.88 6.94
C HIS A 62 -0.21 7.83 7.54
N TYR A 63 0.58 7.34 8.50
CA TYR A 63 1.65 8.12 9.12
C TYR A 63 2.71 8.55 8.09
N LEU A 64 3.19 7.60 7.27
CA LEU A 64 4.25 7.85 6.27
C LEU A 64 3.86 8.91 5.23
N ILE A 65 2.58 8.97 4.85
CA ILE A 65 2.09 9.98 3.90
C ILE A 65 1.55 11.24 4.58
N GLY A 66 1.53 11.31 5.91
CA GLY A 66 0.97 12.43 6.66
C GLY A 66 -0.53 12.61 6.42
N MET A 67 -1.27 11.51 6.28
CA MET A 67 -2.70 11.52 5.99
C MET A 67 -3.51 11.85 7.24
N HIS A 68 -4.30 12.91 7.16
CA HIS A 68 -5.39 13.13 8.09
C HIS A 68 -6.60 12.29 7.66
N VAL A 69 -6.77 11.12 8.27
CA VAL A 69 -7.91 10.24 8.03
C VAL A 69 -9.21 10.93 8.44
N ARG A 70 -10.24 10.81 7.62
CA ARG A 70 -11.60 11.34 7.85
C ARG A 70 -12.61 10.22 8.02
N ARG A 71 -12.42 9.12 7.31
CA ARG A 71 -13.26 7.94 7.38
C ARG A 71 -12.40 6.70 7.15
N LEU A 72 -12.65 5.66 7.93
CA LEU A 72 -12.03 4.35 7.78
C LEU A 72 -13.16 3.33 7.73
N GLU A 73 -13.18 2.53 6.68
CA GLU A 73 -14.31 1.64 6.38
C GLU A 73 -13.82 0.25 6.06
N ARG A 74 -14.64 -0.73 6.42
CA ARG A 74 -14.44 -2.12 6.05
C ARG A 74 -15.49 -2.51 5.05
N HIS A 75 -15.05 -3.11 3.95
CA HIS A 75 -15.90 -3.67 2.92
C HIS A 75 -15.51 -5.14 2.72
N GLU A 76 -16.39 -5.89 2.07
CA GLU A 76 -16.12 -7.25 1.64
C GLU A 76 -16.51 -7.38 0.18
N HIS A 77 -15.62 -7.96 -0.62
CA HIS A 77 -15.85 -8.26 -2.01
C HIS A 77 -15.03 -9.51 -2.36
N GLN A 78 -15.51 -10.40 -3.23
CA GLN A 78 -14.82 -11.66 -3.57
C GLN A 78 -14.33 -12.48 -2.34
N ASN A 79 -15.13 -12.50 -1.25
CA ASN A 79 -14.82 -13.16 0.03
C ASN A 79 -13.51 -12.69 0.70
N ARG A 80 -13.08 -11.45 0.45
CA ARG A 80 -11.91 -10.86 1.11
C ARG A 80 -12.23 -9.50 1.72
N PRO A 81 -11.62 -9.18 2.87
CA PRO A 81 -11.80 -7.89 3.51
C PRO A 81 -11.04 -6.81 2.76
N TYR A 82 -11.67 -5.64 2.66
CA TYR A 82 -11.07 -4.40 2.18
C TYR A 82 -11.09 -3.39 3.30
N VAL A 83 -9.95 -2.75 3.57
CA VAL A 83 -9.86 -1.59 4.45
C VAL A 83 -9.66 -0.35 3.59
N VAL A 84 -10.64 0.54 3.63
CA VAL A 84 -10.67 1.76 2.82
C VAL A 84 -10.60 2.98 3.70
N SER A 85 -9.52 3.74 3.54
CA SER A 85 -9.28 4.98 4.26
C SER A 85 -9.53 6.16 3.34
N ARG A 86 -10.30 7.14 3.80
CA ARG A 86 -10.58 8.39 3.10
C ARG A 86 -10.08 9.54 3.93
N GLY A 87 -9.33 10.46 3.35
CA GLY A 87 -8.67 11.50 4.11
C GLY A 87 -8.05 12.58 3.26
N ARG A 88 -7.17 13.36 3.88
CA ARG A 88 -6.48 14.47 3.23
C ARG A 88 -5.00 14.43 3.54
N VAL A 89 -4.18 14.70 2.54
CA VAL A 89 -2.72 14.86 2.67
C VAL A 89 -2.36 16.29 2.31
N ARG A 90 -1.52 16.93 3.13
CA ARG A 90 -0.98 18.25 2.81
C ARG A 90 0.30 18.10 2.01
N THR A 91 0.34 18.68 0.83
CA THR A 91 1.51 18.73 -0.05
C THR A 91 1.95 20.17 -0.26
N GLU A 92 3.10 20.35 -0.89
CA GLU A 92 3.58 21.69 -1.29
C GLU A 92 2.62 22.38 -2.26
N ARG A 93 1.85 21.61 -3.03
CA ARG A 93 0.90 22.10 -4.04
C ARG A 93 -0.49 22.39 -3.48
N GLY A 94 -0.80 21.96 -2.25
CA GLY A 94 -2.10 22.17 -1.64
C GLY A 94 -2.54 21.03 -0.74
N ILE A 95 -3.86 20.82 -0.65
CA ILE A 95 -4.45 19.71 0.10
C ILE A 95 -5.06 18.74 -0.92
N GLU A 96 -4.60 17.50 -0.90
CA GLU A 96 -5.10 16.43 -1.76
C GLU A 96 -6.07 15.54 -0.98
N LYS A 97 -7.21 15.21 -1.59
CA LYS A 97 -8.13 14.18 -1.13
C LYS A 97 -7.60 12.83 -1.57
N VAL A 98 -7.36 11.95 -0.60
CA VAL A 98 -6.73 10.66 -0.82
C VAL A 98 -7.65 9.54 -0.37
N VAL A 99 -7.72 8.49 -1.18
CA VAL A 99 -8.30 7.20 -0.83
C VAL A 99 -7.17 6.18 -0.79
N VAL A 100 -7.13 5.35 0.25
CA VAL A 100 -6.20 4.23 0.37
C VAL A 100 -7.02 2.96 0.50
N ILE A 101 -6.72 1.95 -0.31
CA ILE A 101 -7.41 0.68 -0.36
C ILE A 101 -6.41 -0.43 -0.05
N TRP A 102 -6.65 -1.15 1.03
CA TRP A 102 -5.91 -2.35 1.42
C TRP A 102 -6.77 -3.59 1.26
N ARG A 103 -6.20 -4.67 0.70
CA ARG A 103 -6.82 -6.00 0.61
C ARG A 103 -5.77 -7.10 0.43
N ASP A 104 -6.16 -8.34 0.70
CA ASP A 104 -5.34 -9.48 0.30
C ASP A 104 -5.34 -9.64 -1.23
N THR A 105 -4.18 -9.89 -1.83
CA THR A 105 -4.03 -9.91 -3.31
C THR A 105 -4.13 -11.32 -3.90
N LYS A 106 -3.97 -12.37 -3.07
CA LYS A 106 -3.89 -13.75 -3.55
C LYS A 106 -5.21 -14.22 -4.15
N GLY A 107 -5.17 -14.60 -5.43
CA GLY A 107 -6.35 -15.09 -6.16
C GLY A 107 -7.40 -14.01 -6.44
N LEU A 108 -6.98 -12.74 -6.48
CA LEU A 108 -7.81 -11.59 -6.81
C LEU A 108 -8.12 -11.55 -8.30
N ASP A 109 -9.41 -11.49 -8.65
CA ASP A 109 -9.85 -11.10 -9.99
C ASP A 109 -9.85 -9.57 -10.08
N LEU A 110 -8.86 -9.04 -10.82
CA LEU A 110 -8.59 -7.59 -10.93
C LEU A 110 -9.65 -6.84 -11.75
N GLU A 111 -10.25 -7.49 -12.74
CA GLU A 111 -11.28 -6.85 -13.58
C GLU A 111 -12.57 -6.69 -12.76
N GLN A 112 -13.01 -7.76 -12.10
CA GLN A 112 -14.20 -7.71 -11.24
C GLN A 112 -14.00 -6.78 -10.04
N GLU A 113 -12.79 -6.75 -9.47
CA GLU A 113 -12.45 -5.79 -8.40
C GLU A 113 -12.57 -4.35 -8.89
N ALA A 114 -12.01 -4.04 -10.06
CA ALA A 114 -12.00 -2.69 -10.60
C ALA A 114 -13.42 -2.18 -10.83
N ASP A 115 -14.27 -2.97 -11.46
CA ASP A 115 -15.69 -2.63 -11.69
C ASP A 115 -16.39 -2.27 -10.38
N TRP A 116 -16.29 -3.16 -9.38
CA TRP A 116 -16.91 -2.94 -8.07
C TRP A 116 -16.31 -1.74 -7.33
N ALA A 117 -14.99 -1.60 -7.29
CA ALA A 117 -14.33 -0.55 -6.52
C ALA A 117 -14.59 0.83 -7.12
N ASN A 118 -14.60 0.95 -8.45
CA ASN A 118 -14.91 2.18 -9.15
C ASN A 118 -16.35 2.63 -8.86
N GLU A 119 -17.31 1.70 -8.85
CA GLU A 119 -18.72 2.02 -8.58
C GLU A 119 -19.02 2.26 -7.10
N ALA A 120 -18.48 1.43 -6.20
CA ALA A 120 -18.86 1.40 -4.79
C ALA A 120 -17.92 2.20 -3.87
N LEU A 121 -16.62 2.29 -4.21
CA LEU A 121 -15.63 2.93 -3.34
C LEU A 121 -15.22 4.33 -3.81
N LEU A 122 -15.23 4.58 -5.12
CA LEU A 122 -14.81 5.84 -5.73
C LEU A 122 -15.99 6.72 -6.17
N THR A 123 -17.01 6.82 -5.31
CA THR A 123 -18.24 7.60 -5.57
C THR A 123 -18.04 9.12 -5.56
N GLU A 124 -16.91 9.60 -5.04
CA GLU A 124 -16.57 11.02 -4.96
C GLU A 124 -15.28 11.32 -5.74
N LEU A 125 -15.16 12.55 -6.24
CA LEU A 125 -13.94 13.03 -6.87
C LEU A 125 -12.80 13.15 -5.84
N VAL A 126 -11.74 12.39 -6.09
CA VAL A 126 -10.51 12.35 -5.28
C VAL A 126 -9.30 12.65 -6.16
N ASP A 127 -8.26 13.19 -5.53
CA ASP A 127 -7.04 13.61 -6.22
C ASP A 127 -6.08 12.44 -6.41
N ARG A 128 -6.11 11.45 -5.49
CA ARG A 128 -5.23 10.28 -5.54
C ARG A 128 -5.86 9.04 -4.90
N VAL A 129 -5.59 7.89 -5.49
CA VAL A 129 -6.01 6.57 -5.02
C VAL A 129 -4.77 5.70 -4.84
N TYR A 130 -4.54 5.20 -3.63
CA TYR A 130 -3.48 4.25 -3.33
C TYR A 130 -4.06 2.87 -3.14
N VAL A 131 -3.46 1.86 -3.77
CA VAL A 131 -3.87 0.46 -3.64
C VAL A 131 -2.63 -0.40 -3.44
N ASN A 132 -2.67 -1.38 -2.54
CA ASN A 132 -1.56 -2.34 -2.43
C ASN A 132 -1.53 -3.28 -3.63
N GLY A 133 -0.39 -3.80 -4.05
CA GLY A 133 -0.25 -4.76 -5.14
C GLY A 133 -0.85 -4.33 -6.49
N PRO A 134 -1.00 -5.29 -7.43
CA PRO A 134 -1.56 -5.02 -8.76
C PRO A 134 -3.02 -4.58 -8.65
N SER A 135 -3.44 -3.62 -9.49
CA SER A 135 -4.80 -3.08 -9.48
C SER A 135 -5.20 -2.55 -10.86
N PHE A 136 -6.46 -2.76 -11.26
CA PHE A 136 -7.09 -2.12 -12.42
C PHE A 136 -8.07 -1.01 -12.03
N ILE A 137 -8.14 -0.66 -10.75
CA ILE A 137 -8.98 0.43 -10.24
C ILE A 137 -8.53 1.76 -10.87
N ASP A 138 -9.49 2.63 -11.20
CA ASP A 138 -9.21 3.87 -11.91
C ASP A 138 -8.27 4.77 -11.11
N ARG A 139 -7.19 5.22 -11.78
CA ARG A 139 -6.17 6.13 -11.19
C ARG A 139 -5.49 5.54 -9.95
N ALA A 140 -5.49 4.22 -9.80
CA ALA A 140 -4.76 3.55 -8.73
C ALA A 140 -3.26 3.71 -8.90
N GLU A 141 -2.62 4.21 -7.85
CA GLU A 141 -1.18 4.21 -7.69
C GLU A 141 -0.78 3.07 -6.73
N PRO A 142 0.27 2.29 -7.06
CA PRO A 142 0.77 1.27 -6.17
C PRO A 142 1.37 1.92 -4.93
N LEU A 143 0.83 1.59 -3.76
CA LEU A 143 1.22 2.24 -2.51
C LEU A 143 2.62 1.82 -2.06
N GLU A 144 3.13 0.68 -2.50
CA GLU A 144 4.42 0.08 -2.15
C GLU A 144 5.58 1.05 -2.41
N ILE A 145 5.56 1.73 -3.57
CA ILE A 145 6.59 2.70 -3.94
C ILE A 145 6.62 3.82 -2.91
N THR A 146 5.45 4.40 -2.63
CA THR A 146 5.34 5.51 -1.68
C THR A 146 5.71 5.04 -0.27
N PHE A 147 5.26 3.85 0.13
CA PHE A 147 5.53 3.26 1.43
C PHE A 147 7.04 3.15 1.64
N ARG A 148 7.76 2.49 0.73
CA ARG A 148 9.21 2.25 0.86
C ARG A 148 10.00 3.55 0.79
N THR A 149 9.66 4.43 -0.16
CA THR A 149 10.32 5.73 -0.30
C THR A 149 10.22 6.56 0.97
N ARG A 150 9.04 6.59 1.62
CA ARG A 150 8.83 7.34 2.85
C ARG A 150 9.47 6.66 4.06
N LEU A 151 9.46 5.33 4.11
CA LEU A 151 10.10 4.57 5.17
C LEU A 151 11.61 4.80 5.15
N GLU A 152 12.27 4.69 4.00
CA GLU A 152 13.72 4.94 3.84
C GLU A 152 14.09 6.41 4.03
N GLY A 153 13.32 7.34 3.46
CA GLY A 153 13.56 8.78 3.60
C GLY A 153 13.46 9.27 5.04
N GLY A 154 12.69 8.58 5.90
CA GLY A 154 12.63 8.86 7.33
C GLY A 154 13.88 8.43 8.12
N VAL A 155 14.67 7.47 7.61
CA VAL A 155 15.87 6.93 8.29
C VAL A 155 17.06 7.90 8.22
N HIS A 156 17.10 8.79 7.22
CA HIS A 156 18.21 9.74 7.03
C HIS A 156 17.95 11.15 7.61
N GLY A 157 16.85 11.34 8.35
CA GLY A 157 16.40 12.64 8.85
C GLY A 157 16.47 12.84 10.37
N ALA A 158 17.26 12.05 11.10
CA ALA A 158 17.43 12.16 12.56
C ALA A 158 18.89 12.35 12.96
#